data_AF-A0A9R1RAA2-F1
#
_entry.id   AF-A0A9R1RAA2-F1
#
_cell.length_a   1.000
_cell.length_b   1.000
_cell.length_c   1.000
_cell.angle_alpha   90.00
_cell.angle_beta   90.00
_cell.angle_gamma   90.00
#
_symmetry.space_group_name_H-M   'P 1'
#
loop_
_entity.id
_entity.type
_entity.pdbx_description
1 polymer ?
#
loop_
_entity_poly.entity_id
_entity_poly.type
_entity_poly.pdbx_seq_one_letter_code
_entity_poly.pdbx_strand_id
1 'polypeptide(L)'
;MARPLPRRLALFCVLASCIALALAAGTTRPSRRGLAVGDSQDGGASDVGVGGGGGYDDSLMPRPAPSSEPRACQFENERLYRAYLVIQKFRKTVICDPKGVTATWAGTDLCGSYKGFFCGRPINVSDRTVASVDLNGFNLRSDSLQGFVDGLPDLALFHANSNSFGGAVPNLRGLQYFYELDLSNNKLAPAPFPTDVLGLTNATFIDIRFNSFFGELPAGLFGSFPEVEAIFVNNNRFSGQLPDNLGDSPVNYLSLANNDFTGPIPSSIGRAAGTLLEVLFLNNSLGGCLPYELGLLARATVIDAGTNRLTGTIPLSYACLRSVEQLNLADNLLYGVVHDSLCRLAYDGRLANLTLSGNYFTWLGPCCWDLVREGKLNVDRNCILWAPNQRSFHECAQFFHDNWSRMTCPVSKYVPCHPKWYAVDAASAREEPAAAEEYKYRTYSALHP
;
A
#
# COMPACT_ATOMS: atom_id res chain seq x y z
N MET A 1 21.56 54.61 -18.90
CA MET A 1 20.54 53.78 -19.58
C MET A 1 20.25 52.57 -18.71
N ALA A 2 19.25 52.69 -17.84
CA ALA A 2 18.88 51.65 -16.87
C ALA A 2 17.54 51.06 -17.31
N ARG A 3 17.48 49.74 -17.47
CA ARG A 3 16.25 48.97 -17.73
C ARG A 3 15.76 48.30 -16.44
N PRO A 4 14.44 48.05 -16.31
CA PRO A 4 13.75 48.09 -15.02
C PRO A 4 13.40 46.71 -14.45
N LEU A 5 13.22 46.66 -13.11
CA LEU A 5 12.52 45.60 -12.37
C LEU A 5 11.00 45.63 -12.65
N PRO A 6 10.30 44.48 -12.66
CA PRO A 6 8.85 44.44 -12.50
C PRO A 6 8.43 44.02 -11.08
N ARG A 7 7.74 44.97 -10.43
CA ARG A 7 6.46 44.86 -9.69
C ARG A 7 6.22 43.66 -8.75
N ARG A 8 6.36 43.95 -7.45
CA ARG A 8 5.55 43.38 -6.36
C ARG A 8 4.22 44.13 -6.28
N LEU A 9 3.08 43.42 -6.27
CA LEU A 9 2.00 43.57 -5.26
C LEU A 9 0.84 42.59 -5.54
N ALA A 10 0.47 41.86 -4.49
CA ALA A 10 -0.87 41.41 -4.10
C ALA A 10 -1.68 40.44 -5.00
N LEU A 11 -1.80 39.19 -4.53
CA LEU A 11 -3.11 38.59 -4.28
C LEU A 11 -3.04 37.64 -3.08
N PHE A 12 -3.79 37.99 -2.04
CA PHE A 12 -4.06 37.22 -0.81
C PHE A 12 -5.44 36.53 -0.95
N CYS A 13 -5.69 35.52 -0.10
CA CYS A 13 -6.93 34.73 0.11
C CYS A 13 -7.10 33.57 -0.90
N VAL A 14 -7.21 32.29 -0.51
CA VAL A 14 -8.03 31.70 0.56
C VAL A 14 -7.35 30.43 1.11
N LEU A 15 -6.96 30.43 2.39
CA LEU A 15 -6.64 29.22 3.17
C LEU A 15 -6.83 29.55 4.65
N ALA A 16 -8.08 29.50 5.12
CA ALA A 16 -8.40 29.52 6.54
C ALA A 16 -9.86 29.08 6.76
N SER A 17 -10.07 27.80 7.07
CA SER A 17 -11.03 27.39 8.10
C SER A 17 -10.83 25.90 8.38
N CYS A 18 -10.47 25.60 9.64
CA CYS A 18 -10.53 24.30 10.35
C CYS A 18 -9.39 24.12 11.37
N ILE A 19 -8.87 25.19 11.97
CA ILE A 19 -8.08 25.11 13.21
C ILE A 19 -8.47 26.28 14.13
N ALA A 20 -9.26 26.00 15.16
CA ALA A 20 -9.19 26.65 16.48
C ALA A 20 -10.32 26.14 17.38
N LEU A 21 -10.01 25.26 18.34
CA LEU A 21 -10.57 25.28 19.70
C LEU A 21 -9.85 24.23 20.56
N ALA A 22 -8.66 24.56 21.01
CA ALA A 22 -8.04 23.94 22.18
C ALA A 22 -7.07 24.95 22.79
N LEU A 23 -7.44 25.49 23.96
CA LEU A 23 -6.61 25.88 25.11
C LEU A 23 -7.29 27.03 25.88
N ALA A 24 -7.86 26.72 27.04
CA ALA A 24 -7.64 27.43 28.32
C ALA A 24 -8.75 27.13 29.34
N ALA A 25 -8.51 26.14 30.20
CA ALA A 25 -8.94 26.08 31.61
C ALA A 25 -8.28 24.80 32.17
N GLY A 26 -7.32 24.86 33.09
CA GLY A 26 -7.45 25.52 34.38
C GLY A 26 -7.50 24.41 35.43
N THR A 27 -6.34 24.12 36.01
CA THR A 27 -6.08 23.10 37.04
C THR A 27 -6.90 23.32 38.31
N THR A 28 -7.64 22.30 38.77
CA THR A 28 -7.86 22.02 40.21
C THR A 28 -8.37 20.60 40.43
N ARG A 29 -7.62 19.79 41.21
CA ARG A 29 -8.08 18.54 41.83
C ARG A 29 -9.12 18.82 42.91
N PRO A 30 -10.02 17.86 43.20
CA PRO A 30 -10.37 17.61 44.58
C PRO A 30 -10.20 16.16 45.02
N SER A 31 -10.01 16.07 46.33
CA SER A 31 -9.62 14.94 47.17
C SER A 31 -10.73 13.89 47.34
N ARG A 32 -10.31 12.61 47.43
CA ARG A 32 -11.10 11.50 47.96
C ARG A 32 -11.06 11.50 49.50
N ARG A 33 -12.22 11.62 50.12
CA ARG A 33 -12.65 11.04 51.42
C ARG A 33 -14.18 10.89 51.27
N GLY A 34 -14.86 9.78 51.50
CA GLY A 34 -14.63 8.63 52.37
C GLY A 34 -15.89 8.48 53.24
N LEU A 35 -16.36 7.23 53.41
CA LEU A 35 -17.43 6.75 54.33
C LEU A 35 -18.88 7.02 53.90
N ALA A 36 -19.87 6.16 54.10
CA ALA A 36 -19.99 4.79 54.61
C ALA A 36 -21.44 4.33 54.35
N VAL A 37 -21.65 3.10 53.88
CA VAL A 37 -22.35 1.99 54.58
C VAL A 37 -23.88 2.11 54.68
N GLY A 38 -24.57 1.05 54.24
CA GLY A 38 -25.98 0.80 54.53
C GLY A 38 -26.57 -0.33 53.70
N ASP A 39 -26.30 -1.57 54.12
CA ASP A 39 -26.88 -2.83 53.63
C ASP A 39 -28.42 -2.91 53.79
N SER A 40 -29.00 -3.89 53.07
CA SER A 40 -30.13 -4.78 53.46
C SER A 40 -31.41 -4.68 52.63
N GLN A 41 -31.52 -5.61 51.68
CA GLN A 41 -32.52 -6.71 51.60
C GLN A 41 -34.02 -6.49 51.92
N ASP A 42 -34.79 -7.01 50.97
CA ASP A 42 -36.01 -7.83 51.05
C ASP A 42 -37.31 -7.30 51.69
N GLY A 43 -38.40 -7.65 51.01
CA GLY A 43 -39.74 -7.69 51.59
C GLY A 43 -40.86 -7.51 50.57
N GLY A 44 -41.33 -8.61 49.97
CA GLY A 44 -42.61 -8.63 49.26
C GLY A 44 -43.80 -8.64 50.21
N ALA A 45 -44.94 -8.11 49.75
CA ALA A 45 -46.28 -8.54 50.19
C ALA A 45 -47.34 -8.00 49.23
N SER A 46 -48.23 -8.91 48.86
CA SER A 46 -49.53 -8.71 48.20
C SER A 46 -50.49 -7.89 49.09
N ASP A 47 -51.48 -7.23 48.50
CA ASP A 47 -52.89 -7.69 48.45
C ASP A 47 -53.92 -6.55 48.24
N VAL A 48 -55.05 -6.94 47.66
CA VAL A 48 -56.40 -6.32 47.64
C VAL A 48 -56.63 -5.00 46.86
N GLY A 49 -57.68 -5.03 46.04
CA GLY A 49 -58.11 -3.94 45.16
C GLY A 49 -59.24 -3.07 45.71
N VAL A 50 -59.85 -2.29 44.81
CA VAL A 50 -61.29 -1.93 44.71
C VAL A 50 -61.45 -0.84 43.63
N GLY A 51 -62.44 -1.08 42.76
CA GLY A 51 -63.31 -0.13 42.03
C GLY A 51 -62.88 1.31 41.75
N GLY A 52 -63.04 1.71 40.49
CA GLY A 52 -63.13 3.11 40.10
C GLY A 52 -63.27 3.28 38.61
N GLY A 53 -64.52 3.25 38.12
CA GLY A 53 -64.84 3.65 36.76
C GLY A 53 -64.45 5.11 36.52
N GLY A 54 -63.65 5.33 35.49
CA GLY A 54 -63.32 6.65 34.97
C GLY A 54 -62.89 6.45 33.53
N GLY A 55 -63.79 6.75 32.59
CA GLY A 55 -63.45 6.83 31.18
C GLY A 55 -62.39 7.91 30.99
N TYR A 56 -61.13 7.49 30.89
CA TYR A 56 -60.07 8.32 30.37
C TYR A 56 -60.15 8.26 28.86
N ASP A 57 -60.51 9.40 28.29
CA ASP A 57 -60.39 9.75 26.89
C ASP A 57 -58.93 9.54 26.45
N ASP A 58 -58.66 8.46 25.71
CA ASP A 58 -57.34 8.06 25.18
C ASP A 58 -56.90 8.95 23.99
N SER A 59 -57.48 10.15 23.86
CA SER A 59 -57.35 11.03 22.70
C SER A 59 -56.23 12.07 22.81
N LEU A 60 -55.43 12.08 23.89
CA LEU A 60 -54.43 13.13 24.11
C LEU A 60 -53.03 12.63 24.51
N MET A 61 -52.66 11.42 24.09
CA MET A 61 -51.23 11.10 23.92
C MET A 61 -50.77 11.75 22.60
N PRO A 62 -49.84 12.72 22.61
CA PRO A 62 -49.20 13.13 21.37
C PRO A 62 -48.55 11.88 20.77
N ARG A 63 -49.04 11.42 19.62
CA ARG A 63 -48.32 10.42 18.84
C ARG A 63 -46.87 10.91 18.74
N PRO A 64 -45.86 10.08 19.06
CA PRO A 64 -44.49 10.43 18.74
C PRO A 64 -44.48 10.85 17.28
N ALA A 65 -43.95 12.04 16.98
CA ALA A 65 -43.83 12.50 15.61
C ALA A 65 -43.25 11.33 14.78
N PRO A 66 -43.86 10.96 13.64
CA PRO A 66 -43.38 9.83 12.87
C PRO A 66 -41.90 10.06 12.60
N SER A 67 -41.07 9.15 13.10
CA SER A 67 -39.65 9.15 12.82
C SER A 67 -39.48 9.30 11.31
N SER A 68 -38.80 10.36 10.86
CA SER A 68 -38.50 10.59 9.45
C SER A 68 -37.54 9.54 8.86
N GLU A 69 -37.14 8.55 9.67
CA GLU A 69 -36.30 7.44 9.24
C GLU A 69 -37.14 6.37 8.50
N PRO A 70 -36.66 5.89 7.34
CA PRO A 70 -37.28 4.81 6.58
C PRO A 70 -37.44 3.54 7.42
N ARG A 71 -38.58 2.85 7.23
CA ARG A 71 -38.86 1.57 7.90
C ARG A 71 -38.31 0.39 7.12
N ALA A 72 -37.98 -0.72 7.79
CA ALA A 72 -37.45 -1.93 7.16
C ALA A 72 -38.30 -2.45 5.98
N CYS A 73 -39.63 -2.35 6.06
CA CYS A 73 -40.54 -2.79 4.99
C CYS A 73 -40.49 -1.94 3.71
N GLN A 74 -39.79 -0.81 3.72
CA GLN A 74 -39.60 0.06 2.55
C GLN A 74 -38.35 -0.29 1.74
N PHE A 75 -37.55 -1.27 2.21
CA PHE A 75 -36.38 -1.77 1.51
C PHE A 75 -36.73 -3.07 0.78
N GLU A 76 -36.02 -3.36 -0.31
CA GLU A 76 -36.22 -4.59 -1.11
C GLU A 76 -36.01 -5.86 -0.28
N ASN A 77 -35.08 -5.84 0.67
CA ASN A 77 -34.80 -6.94 1.58
C ASN A 77 -34.15 -6.46 2.88
N GLU A 78 -34.01 -7.37 3.84
CA GLU A 78 -33.42 -7.07 5.16
C GLU A 78 -31.92 -6.71 5.08
N ARG A 79 -31.16 -7.27 4.12
CA ARG A 79 -29.72 -7.00 3.97
C ARG A 79 -29.46 -5.54 3.61
N LEU A 80 -30.23 -5.00 2.68
CA LEU A 80 -30.15 -3.58 2.29
C LEU A 80 -30.58 -2.65 3.44
N TYR A 81 -31.57 -3.06 4.24
CA TYR A 81 -31.94 -2.31 5.43
C TYR A 81 -30.81 -2.28 6.47
N ARG A 82 -30.14 -3.41 6.72
CA ARG A 82 -28.98 -3.46 7.63
C ARG A 82 -27.82 -2.60 7.09
N ALA A 83 -27.53 -2.69 5.79
CA ALA A 83 -26.53 -1.85 5.15
C ALA A 83 -26.87 -0.35 5.27
N TYR A 84 -28.15 0.02 5.11
CA TYR A 84 -28.62 1.39 5.31
C TYR A 84 -28.28 1.91 6.70
N LEU A 85 -28.55 1.13 7.76
CA LEU A 85 -28.25 1.54 9.14
C LEU A 85 -26.75 1.78 9.35
N VAL A 86 -25.90 0.92 8.77
CA VAL A 86 -24.44 1.04 8.82
C VAL A 86 -23.98 2.30 8.10
N ILE A 87 -24.47 2.55 6.88
CA ILE A 87 -24.12 3.72 6.08
C ILE A 87 -24.57 5.01 6.77
N GLN A 88 -25.78 5.07 7.30
CA GLN A 88 -26.25 6.26 8.01
C GLN A 88 -25.48 6.51 9.31
N LYS A 89 -25.05 5.45 10.00
CA LYS A 89 -24.18 5.59 11.18
C LYS A 89 -22.82 6.17 10.78
N PHE A 90 -22.20 5.67 9.72
CA PHE A 90 -20.94 6.20 9.19
C PHE A 90 -21.08 7.62 8.64
N ARG A 91 -22.17 7.92 7.94
CA ARG A 91 -22.48 9.28 7.45
C ARG A 91 -22.41 10.32 8.58
N LYS A 92 -22.90 9.97 9.78
CA LYS A 92 -22.85 10.84 10.95
C LYS A 92 -21.43 11.06 11.51
N THR A 93 -20.47 10.20 11.18
CA THR A 93 -19.06 10.36 11.59
C THR A 93 -18.23 11.14 10.57
N VAL A 94 -18.75 11.42 9.37
CA VAL A 94 -18.06 12.23 8.36
C VAL A 94 -18.03 13.70 8.81
N ILE A 95 -16.82 14.20 9.03
CA ILE A 95 -16.55 15.55 9.53
C ILE A 95 -16.47 16.55 8.36
N CYS A 96 -15.93 16.12 7.22
CA CYS A 96 -15.78 16.97 6.04
C CYS A 96 -16.12 16.19 4.78
N ASP A 97 -16.95 16.81 3.93
CA ASP A 97 -17.36 16.29 2.63
C ASP A 97 -17.36 17.45 1.62
N PRO A 98 -16.20 17.78 1.02
CA PRO A 98 -16.07 18.94 0.15
C PRO A 98 -16.84 18.79 -1.17
N LYS A 99 -17.12 17.55 -1.59
CA LYS A 99 -17.84 17.24 -2.83
C LYS A 99 -19.34 17.02 -2.62
N GLY A 100 -19.83 17.07 -1.37
CA GLY A 100 -21.24 16.87 -1.03
C GLY A 100 -21.76 15.48 -1.38
N VAL A 101 -20.89 14.46 -1.41
CA VAL A 101 -21.25 13.08 -1.79
C VAL A 101 -22.22 12.47 -0.78
N THR A 102 -22.02 12.71 0.51
CA THR A 102 -22.84 12.18 1.60
C THR A 102 -24.28 12.72 1.58
N ALA A 103 -24.55 13.81 0.85
CA ALA A 103 -25.91 14.30 0.63
C ALA A 103 -26.74 13.33 -0.22
N THR A 104 -26.09 12.52 -1.06
CA THR A 104 -26.75 11.49 -1.87
C THR A 104 -27.14 10.26 -1.06
N TRP A 105 -26.62 10.11 0.15
CA TRP A 105 -26.87 8.96 1.01
C TRP A 105 -28.17 9.15 1.81
N ALA A 106 -29.30 9.28 1.11
CA ALA A 106 -30.61 9.48 1.70
C ALA A 106 -31.69 8.68 0.95
N GLY A 107 -32.69 8.18 1.67
CA GLY A 107 -33.75 7.34 1.11
C GLY A 107 -33.39 5.85 1.08
N THR A 108 -34.23 5.05 0.42
CA THR A 108 -34.17 3.57 0.44
C THR A 108 -33.41 2.96 -0.74
N ASP A 109 -33.13 3.73 -1.79
CA ASP A 109 -32.39 3.26 -2.97
C ASP A 109 -30.88 3.44 -2.80
N LEU A 110 -30.25 2.52 -2.05
CA LEU A 110 -28.81 2.54 -1.80
C LEU A 110 -27.99 2.33 -3.08
N CYS A 111 -28.52 1.60 -4.04
CA CYS A 111 -27.74 1.11 -5.17
C CYS A 111 -27.78 2.04 -6.39
N GLY A 112 -28.81 2.87 -6.50
CA GLY A 112 -28.94 3.86 -7.56
C GLY A 112 -28.61 5.27 -7.08
N SER A 113 -29.13 5.67 -5.92
CA SER A 113 -29.01 7.06 -5.47
C SER A 113 -27.72 7.36 -4.70
N TYR A 114 -27.14 6.38 -3.98
CA TYR A 114 -25.97 6.65 -3.14
C TYR A 114 -24.71 6.57 -3.99
N LYS A 115 -24.03 7.71 -4.17
CA LYS A 115 -22.75 7.73 -4.87
C LYS A 115 -21.69 6.95 -4.08
N GLY A 116 -21.01 6.05 -4.79
CA GLY A 116 -19.95 5.21 -4.26
C GLY A 116 -20.41 3.87 -3.68
N PHE A 117 -21.69 3.53 -3.77
CA PHE A 117 -22.22 2.25 -3.32
C PHE A 117 -22.73 1.43 -4.50
N PHE A 118 -22.26 0.20 -4.61
CA PHE A 118 -22.62 -0.71 -5.68
C PHE A 118 -23.13 -2.02 -5.11
N CYS A 119 -24.30 -2.42 -5.60
CA CYS A 119 -24.98 -3.60 -5.08
C CYS A 119 -24.85 -4.78 -6.04
N GLY A 120 -24.57 -5.95 -5.46
CA GLY A 120 -24.43 -7.22 -6.16
C GLY A 120 -25.21 -8.33 -5.46
N ARG A 121 -25.10 -9.55 -6.00
CA ARG A 121 -25.63 -10.76 -5.39
C ARG A 121 -24.45 -11.64 -4.98
N PRO A 122 -24.28 -11.95 -3.68
CA PRO A 122 -23.25 -12.87 -3.24
C PRO A 122 -23.47 -14.27 -3.83
N ILE A 123 -22.40 -15.06 -3.89
CA ILE A 123 -22.47 -16.45 -4.36
C ILE A 123 -23.46 -17.23 -3.48
N ASN A 124 -24.37 -17.96 -4.12
CA ASN A 124 -25.42 -18.76 -3.49
C ASN A 124 -26.45 -17.96 -2.66
N VAL A 125 -26.59 -16.65 -2.90
CA VAL A 125 -27.59 -15.79 -2.26
C VAL A 125 -28.43 -15.09 -3.33
N SER A 126 -29.76 -15.22 -3.24
CA SER A 126 -30.71 -14.56 -4.15
C SER A 126 -30.82 -13.06 -3.91
N ASP A 127 -30.71 -12.67 -2.63
CA ASP A 127 -30.95 -11.32 -2.16
C ASP A 127 -29.80 -10.39 -2.57
N ARG A 128 -30.18 -9.24 -3.10
CA ARG A 128 -29.24 -8.17 -3.44
C ARG A 128 -28.73 -7.48 -2.17
N THR A 129 -27.46 -7.15 -2.13
CA THR A 129 -26.81 -6.47 -0.99
C THR A 129 -25.76 -5.48 -1.50
N VAL A 130 -25.22 -4.65 -0.62
CA VAL A 130 -24.08 -3.77 -0.95
C VAL A 130 -22.84 -4.65 -1.06
N ALA A 131 -22.34 -4.80 -2.29
CA ALA A 131 -21.22 -5.70 -2.59
C ALA A 131 -19.91 -4.93 -2.80
N SER A 132 -19.98 -3.66 -3.18
CA SER A 132 -18.80 -2.82 -3.37
C SER A 132 -19.06 -1.41 -2.87
N VAL A 133 -18.03 -0.84 -2.28
CA VAL A 133 -17.99 0.56 -1.84
C VAL A 133 -16.74 1.18 -2.43
N ASP A 134 -16.93 2.18 -3.31
CA ASP A 134 -15.88 2.95 -3.95
C ASP A 134 -16.06 4.43 -3.60
N LEU A 135 -15.16 4.91 -2.75
CA LEU A 135 -15.10 6.28 -2.26
C LEU A 135 -13.88 7.02 -2.81
N ASN A 136 -13.27 6.53 -3.89
CA ASN A 136 -12.02 7.05 -4.42
C ASN A 136 -12.11 8.54 -4.79
N GLY A 137 -11.15 9.32 -4.30
CA GLY A 137 -11.02 10.74 -4.61
C GLY A 137 -12.16 11.61 -4.10
N PHE A 138 -13.00 11.14 -3.17
CA PHE A 138 -14.07 11.96 -2.60
C PHE A 138 -13.58 13.01 -1.61
N ASN A 139 -12.33 12.92 -1.14
CA ASN A 139 -11.74 13.82 -0.15
C ASN A 139 -12.56 13.88 1.16
N LEU A 140 -13.21 12.78 1.53
CA LEU A 140 -13.97 12.65 2.76
C LEU A 140 -13.04 12.63 3.96
N ARG A 141 -13.47 13.23 5.08
CA ARG A 141 -12.76 13.15 6.36
C ARG A 141 -13.64 12.47 7.40
N SER A 142 -13.15 11.39 7.98
CA SER A 142 -13.72 10.73 9.17
C SER A 142 -12.57 10.31 10.07
N ASP A 143 -12.74 10.36 11.38
CA ASP A 143 -11.69 9.99 12.33
C ASP A 143 -11.52 8.46 12.47
N SER A 144 -12.48 7.67 11.99
CA SER A 144 -12.42 6.21 12.02
C SER A 144 -13.27 5.57 10.91
N LEU A 145 -12.86 4.37 10.48
CA LEU A 145 -13.63 3.45 9.64
C LEU A 145 -14.30 2.32 10.45
N GLN A 146 -14.12 2.31 11.78
CA GLN A 146 -14.66 1.27 12.65
C GLN A 146 -16.19 1.29 12.68
N GLY A 147 -16.79 0.11 12.51
CA GLY A 147 -18.24 -0.10 12.43
C GLY A 147 -18.84 0.26 11.08
N PHE A 148 -18.02 0.63 10.09
CA PHE A 148 -18.46 0.87 8.72
C PHE A 148 -18.12 -0.33 7.84
N VAL A 149 -16.83 -0.59 7.58
CA VAL A 149 -16.39 -1.66 6.67
C VAL A 149 -16.70 -3.03 7.29
N ASP A 150 -16.38 -3.22 8.57
CA ASP A 150 -16.71 -4.39 9.37
C ASP A 150 -18.23 -4.55 9.64
N GLY A 151 -19.01 -3.50 9.40
CA GLY A 151 -20.47 -3.53 9.49
C GLY A 151 -21.17 -4.09 8.24
N LEU A 152 -20.44 -4.29 7.13
CA LEU A 152 -20.98 -4.75 5.85
C LEU A 152 -20.48 -6.17 5.54
N PRO A 153 -21.12 -7.23 6.07
CA PRO A 153 -20.59 -8.60 6.00
C PRO A 153 -20.54 -9.19 4.58
N ASP A 154 -21.34 -8.65 3.66
CA ASP A 154 -21.40 -9.10 2.27
C ASP A 154 -20.46 -8.31 1.32
N LEU A 155 -19.64 -7.41 1.88
CA LEU A 155 -18.75 -6.56 1.10
C LEU A 155 -17.65 -7.40 0.44
N ALA A 156 -17.42 -7.12 -0.85
CA ALA A 156 -16.42 -7.78 -1.66
C ALA A 156 -15.23 -6.86 -2.00
N LEU A 157 -15.51 -5.57 -2.20
CA LEU A 157 -14.52 -4.55 -2.54
C LEU A 157 -14.70 -3.31 -1.68
N PHE A 158 -13.59 -2.78 -1.16
CA PHE A 158 -13.56 -1.47 -0.53
C PHE A 158 -12.43 -0.63 -1.13
N HIS A 159 -12.80 0.40 -1.88
CA HIS A 159 -11.86 1.37 -2.42
C HIS A 159 -12.08 2.74 -1.76
N ALA A 160 -11.01 3.28 -1.18
CA ALA A 160 -11.04 4.51 -0.40
C ALA A 160 -9.83 5.41 -0.68
N ASN A 161 -9.18 5.26 -1.84
CA ASN A 161 -8.04 6.08 -2.27
C ASN A 161 -8.35 7.58 -2.13
N SER A 162 -7.35 8.37 -1.77
CA SER A 162 -7.41 9.84 -1.76
C SER A 162 -8.56 10.38 -0.90
N ASN A 163 -8.55 9.96 0.37
CA ASN A 163 -9.45 10.48 1.41
C ASN A 163 -8.63 10.91 2.65
N SER A 164 -9.31 11.36 3.69
CA SER A 164 -8.72 11.71 4.99
C SER A 164 -9.33 10.84 6.08
N PHE A 165 -9.44 9.53 5.84
CA PHE A 165 -9.87 8.58 6.85
C PHE A 165 -8.77 8.32 7.87
N GLY A 166 -9.11 8.46 9.15
CA GLY A 166 -8.22 8.23 10.29
C GLY A 166 -8.51 6.92 11.02
N GLY A 167 -7.84 6.75 12.16
CA GLY A 167 -8.02 5.59 13.03
C GLY A 167 -7.31 4.34 12.52
N ALA A 168 -7.57 3.20 13.17
CA ALA A 168 -7.03 1.91 12.75
C ALA A 168 -7.88 1.29 11.63
N VAL A 169 -7.29 0.36 10.88
CA VAL A 169 -8.04 -0.50 9.96
C VAL A 169 -8.99 -1.36 10.80
N PRO A 170 -10.30 -1.39 10.48
CA PRO A 170 -11.27 -2.20 11.21
C PRO A 170 -10.97 -3.69 11.03
N ASN A 171 -11.50 -4.53 11.93
CA ASN A 171 -11.33 -5.97 11.83
C ASN A 171 -12.11 -6.54 10.64
N LEU A 172 -11.38 -6.97 9.60
CA LEU A 172 -11.95 -7.49 8.35
C LEU A 172 -12.08 -9.02 8.31
N ARG A 173 -11.65 -9.74 9.36
CA ARG A 173 -11.59 -11.21 9.36
C ARG A 173 -12.94 -11.90 9.10
N GLY A 174 -14.05 -11.23 9.40
CA GLY A 174 -15.40 -11.75 9.17
C GLY A 174 -15.94 -11.58 7.75
N LEU A 175 -15.23 -10.89 6.85
CA LEU A 175 -15.73 -10.57 5.51
C LEU A 175 -15.38 -11.69 4.51
N GLN A 176 -16.25 -12.69 4.44
CA GLN A 176 -16.01 -13.92 3.65
C GLN A 176 -15.93 -13.73 2.13
N TYR A 177 -16.52 -12.66 1.60
CA TYR A 177 -16.53 -12.37 0.16
C TYR A 177 -15.47 -11.35 -0.25
N PHE A 178 -14.67 -10.86 0.70
CA PHE A 178 -13.82 -9.71 0.50
C PHE A 178 -12.52 -10.10 -0.21
N TYR A 179 -12.27 -9.46 -1.36
CA TYR A 179 -11.12 -9.77 -2.21
C TYR A 179 -10.30 -8.55 -2.67
N GLU A 180 -10.82 -7.32 -2.55
CA GLU A 180 -10.03 -6.10 -2.82
C GLU A 180 -10.11 -5.08 -1.69
N LEU A 181 -8.94 -4.73 -1.15
CA LEU A 181 -8.75 -3.64 -0.20
C LEU A 181 -7.91 -2.53 -0.83
N ASP A 182 -8.47 -1.34 -0.93
CA ASP A 182 -7.71 -0.12 -1.23
C ASP A 182 -7.99 0.95 -0.18
N LEU A 183 -7.02 1.14 0.71
CA LEU A 183 -6.97 2.18 1.74
C LEU A 183 -5.88 3.23 1.43
N SER A 184 -5.40 3.28 0.20
CA SER A 184 -4.29 4.12 -0.20
C SER A 184 -4.55 5.62 0.04
N ASN A 185 -3.48 6.38 0.27
CA ASN A 185 -3.54 7.84 0.39
C ASN A 185 -4.62 8.34 1.38
N ASN A 186 -4.46 7.94 2.64
CA ASN A 186 -5.34 8.28 3.75
C ASN A 186 -4.55 8.80 4.96
N LYS A 187 -5.24 9.05 6.08
CA LYS A 187 -4.64 9.52 7.34
C LYS A 187 -4.78 8.47 8.44
N LEU A 188 -4.74 7.19 8.06
CA LEU A 188 -4.86 6.10 9.03
C LEU A 188 -3.82 6.28 10.12
N ALA A 189 -4.26 6.12 11.37
CA ALA A 189 -3.47 6.46 12.54
C ALA A 189 -2.14 5.70 12.52
N PRO A 190 -1.06 6.28 13.09
CA PRO A 190 0.17 5.54 13.31
C PRO A 190 -0.11 4.23 14.04
N ALA A 191 0.03 3.11 13.33
CA ALA A 191 -0.23 1.78 13.87
C ALA A 191 0.69 0.74 13.20
N PRO A 192 0.91 -0.42 13.84
CA PRO A 192 1.48 -1.58 13.18
C PRO A 192 0.65 -2.06 11.98
N PHE A 193 1.22 -2.96 11.18
CA PHE A 193 0.47 -3.66 10.14
C PHE A 193 -0.83 -4.28 10.72
N PRO A 194 -1.99 -4.09 10.07
CA PRO A 194 -3.27 -4.61 10.57
C PRO A 194 -3.35 -6.13 10.37
N THR A 195 -2.92 -6.90 11.37
CA THR A 195 -2.84 -8.38 11.28
C THR A 195 -4.18 -9.07 11.02
N ASP A 196 -5.31 -8.43 11.33
CA ASP A 196 -6.64 -8.96 11.01
C ASP A 196 -6.88 -9.12 9.50
N VAL A 197 -6.21 -8.30 8.67
CA VAL A 197 -6.24 -8.40 7.20
C VAL A 197 -5.70 -9.75 6.72
N LEU A 198 -4.81 -10.39 7.50
CA LEU A 198 -4.26 -11.72 7.18
C LEU A 198 -5.32 -12.83 7.20
N GLY A 199 -6.51 -12.58 7.75
CA GLY A 199 -7.65 -13.49 7.70
C GLY A 199 -8.39 -13.51 6.36
N LEU A 200 -8.10 -12.56 5.46
CA LEU A 200 -8.78 -12.41 4.17
C LEU A 200 -8.17 -13.37 3.12
N THR A 201 -8.42 -14.66 3.26
CA THR A 201 -7.80 -15.69 2.40
C THR A 201 -8.15 -15.60 0.92
N ASN A 202 -9.18 -14.82 0.56
CA ASN A 202 -9.60 -14.60 -0.82
C ASN A 202 -9.08 -13.26 -1.39
N ALA A 203 -8.22 -12.54 -0.66
CA ALA A 203 -7.69 -11.26 -1.11
C ALA A 203 -6.80 -11.41 -2.35
N THR A 204 -7.14 -10.65 -3.38
CA THR A 204 -6.42 -10.53 -4.66
C THR A 204 -5.63 -9.22 -4.73
N PHE A 205 -6.13 -8.17 -4.07
CA PHE A 205 -5.53 -6.84 -4.09
C PHE A 205 -5.50 -6.24 -2.68
N ILE A 206 -4.30 -5.88 -2.22
CA ILE A 206 -4.10 -5.23 -0.91
C ILE A 206 -3.27 -3.97 -1.13
N ASP A 207 -3.90 -2.81 -0.96
CA ASP A 207 -3.25 -1.52 -1.04
C ASP A 207 -3.47 -0.68 0.23
N ILE A 208 -2.38 -0.42 0.95
CA ILE A 208 -2.34 0.41 2.16
C ILE A 208 -1.27 1.51 2.06
N ARG A 209 -0.81 1.81 0.83
CA ARG A 209 0.24 2.80 0.57
C ARG A 209 -0.14 4.21 1.01
N PHE A 210 0.84 5.09 1.15
CA PHE A 210 0.61 6.51 1.49
C PHE A 210 -0.23 6.68 2.77
N ASN A 211 0.17 5.97 3.82
CA ASN A 211 -0.40 6.06 5.16
C ASN A 211 0.73 6.28 6.19
N SER A 212 0.49 5.95 7.45
CA SER A 212 1.42 6.17 8.55
C SER A 212 1.75 4.89 9.33
N PHE A 213 1.59 3.72 8.70
CA PHE A 213 1.88 2.42 9.32
C PHE A 213 3.36 2.29 9.69
N PHE A 214 3.68 1.63 10.80
CA PHE A 214 5.04 1.49 11.30
C PHE A 214 5.34 0.08 11.84
N GLY A 215 6.59 -0.17 12.23
CA GLY A 215 7.00 -1.47 12.75
C GLY A 215 7.27 -2.49 11.65
N GLU A 216 7.38 -3.76 12.01
CA GLU A 216 7.76 -4.82 11.07
C GLU A 216 6.57 -5.32 10.25
N LEU A 217 6.84 -5.75 9.01
CA LEU A 217 5.86 -6.51 8.23
C LEU A 217 5.80 -7.95 8.76
N PRO A 218 4.59 -8.48 9.05
CA PRO A 218 4.46 -9.85 9.51
C PRO A 218 4.74 -10.83 8.37
N ALA A 219 5.43 -11.93 8.68
CA ALA A 219 5.66 -13.02 7.72
C ALA A 219 4.36 -13.55 7.10
N GLY A 220 3.24 -13.52 7.86
CA GLY A 220 1.93 -13.91 7.36
C GLY A 220 1.47 -13.15 6.11
N LEU A 221 1.93 -11.92 5.89
CA LEU A 221 1.63 -11.15 4.67
C LEU A 221 2.01 -11.91 3.39
N PHE A 222 3.09 -12.68 3.42
CA PHE A 222 3.59 -13.43 2.27
C PHE A 222 3.15 -14.91 2.27
N GLY A 223 2.25 -15.32 3.17
CA GLY A 223 1.76 -16.70 3.28
C GLY A 223 0.25 -16.85 3.46
N SER A 224 -0.47 -15.77 3.74
CA SER A 224 -1.92 -15.81 4.03
C SER A 224 -2.83 -15.70 2.80
N PHE A 225 -2.29 -15.26 1.65
CA PHE A 225 -3.08 -14.91 0.47
C PHE A 225 -2.70 -15.78 -0.74
N PRO A 226 -3.40 -16.91 -0.98
CA PRO A 226 -3.08 -17.82 -2.07
C PRO A 226 -3.39 -17.28 -3.48
N GLU A 227 -4.27 -16.28 -3.60
CA GLU A 227 -4.71 -15.72 -4.89
C GLU A 227 -4.29 -14.25 -5.06
N VAL A 228 -3.35 -13.76 -4.25
CA VAL A 228 -2.95 -12.35 -4.29
C VAL A 228 -2.20 -12.00 -5.57
N GLU A 229 -2.66 -10.96 -6.25
CA GLU A 229 -2.00 -10.42 -7.43
C GLU A 229 -1.12 -9.21 -7.10
N ALA A 230 -1.57 -8.34 -6.19
CA ALA A 230 -0.86 -7.11 -5.86
C ALA A 230 -0.85 -6.80 -4.36
N ILE A 231 0.33 -6.43 -3.87
CA ILE A 231 0.54 -5.95 -2.50
C ILE A 231 1.30 -4.64 -2.57
N PHE A 232 0.66 -3.55 -2.15
CA PHE A 232 1.26 -2.22 -2.08
C PHE A 232 1.26 -1.71 -0.65
N VAL A 233 2.47 -1.57 -0.09
CA VAL A 233 2.69 -1.06 1.28
C VAL A 233 3.65 0.13 1.29
N ASN A 234 3.98 0.66 0.11
CA ASN A 234 4.95 1.74 -0.05
C ASN A 234 4.49 3.07 0.57
N ASN A 235 5.45 3.97 0.83
CA ASN A 235 5.18 5.29 1.42
C ASN A 235 4.47 5.17 2.78
N ASN A 236 5.04 4.34 3.65
CA ASN A 236 4.69 4.20 5.06
C ASN A 236 5.97 4.40 5.90
N ARG A 237 5.97 3.93 7.15
CA ARG A 237 7.12 3.95 8.06
C ARG A 237 7.44 2.54 8.57
N PHE A 238 7.21 1.53 7.73
CA PHE A 238 7.56 0.16 8.08
C PHE A 238 9.08 0.04 8.23
N SER A 239 9.52 -0.75 9.20
CA SER A 239 10.91 -0.87 9.62
C SER A 239 11.27 -2.34 9.88
N GLY A 240 12.51 -2.61 10.28
CA GLY A 240 12.98 -3.98 10.53
C GLY A 240 13.39 -4.69 9.25
N GLN A 241 13.52 -6.02 9.30
CA GLN A 241 13.94 -6.81 8.15
C GLN A 241 12.75 -7.26 7.31
N LEU A 242 12.98 -7.47 6.01
CA LEU A 242 12.00 -8.13 5.16
C LEU A 242 11.85 -9.61 5.60
N PRO A 243 10.62 -10.14 5.71
CA PRO A 243 10.43 -11.53 6.12
C PRO A 243 11.11 -12.54 5.19
N ASP A 244 11.71 -13.59 5.77
CA ASP A 244 12.41 -14.64 5.02
C ASP A 244 11.49 -15.44 4.09
N ASN A 245 10.17 -15.33 4.22
CA ASN A 245 9.20 -15.96 3.33
C ASN A 245 8.68 -15.02 2.22
N LEU A 246 9.37 -13.90 1.96
CA LEU A 246 9.01 -12.91 0.93
C LEU A 246 8.58 -13.54 -0.41
N GLY A 247 9.33 -14.52 -0.90
CA GLY A 247 9.03 -15.18 -2.17
C GLY A 247 8.06 -16.35 -2.12
N ASP A 248 7.42 -16.64 -0.98
CA ASP A 248 6.34 -17.63 -0.89
C ASP A 248 4.99 -17.10 -1.39
N SER A 249 4.86 -15.78 -1.48
CA SER A 249 3.65 -15.15 -1.99
C SER A 249 3.55 -15.33 -3.51
N PRO A 250 2.37 -15.68 -4.05
CA PRO A 250 2.13 -15.76 -5.49
C PRO A 250 1.95 -14.40 -6.16
N VAL A 251 2.34 -13.31 -5.49
CA VAL A 251 2.14 -11.93 -5.94
C VAL A 251 2.82 -11.64 -7.28
N ASN A 252 2.13 -10.88 -8.13
CA ASN A 252 2.63 -10.39 -9.41
C ASN A 252 3.28 -9.00 -9.26
N TYR A 253 2.66 -8.12 -8.48
CA TYR A 253 3.07 -6.72 -8.29
C TYR A 253 3.31 -6.41 -6.81
N LEU A 254 4.57 -6.16 -6.44
CA LEU A 254 4.95 -5.90 -5.05
C LEU A 254 5.67 -4.57 -4.91
N SER A 255 5.13 -3.67 -4.07
CA SER A 255 5.78 -2.40 -3.75
C SER A 255 6.05 -2.26 -2.26
N LEU A 256 7.34 -2.27 -1.91
CA LEU A 256 7.89 -2.07 -0.56
C LEU A 256 8.62 -0.72 -0.44
N ALA A 257 8.56 0.09 -1.49
CA ALA A 257 9.31 1.33 -1.63
C ALA A 257 9.00 2.38 -0.55
N ASN A 258 9.92 3.33 -0.35
CA ASN A 258 9.71 4.50 0.53
C ASN A 258 9.26 4.08 1.95
N ASN A 259 10.08 3.26 2.60
CA ASN A 259 9.91 2.82 3.99
C ASN A 259 11.29 2.85 4.70
N ASP A 260 11.37 2.34 5.92
CA ASP A 260 12.58 2.26 6.73
C ASP A 260 13.09 0.81 6.86
N PHE A 261 12.87 -0.05 5.83
CA PHE A 261 13.34 -1.44 5.87
C PHE A 261 14.86 -1.52 5.93
N THR A 262 15.38 -2.52 6.65
CA THR A 262 16.80 -2.76 6.90
C THR A 262 17.14 -4.23 6.63
N GLY A 263 18.42 -4.60 6.72
CA GLY A 263 18.86 -5.97 6.46
C GLY A 263 18.90 -6.31 4.96
N PRO A 264 19.19 -7.58 4.62
CA PRO A 264 19.32 -8.01 3.23
C PRO A 264 17.97 -8.18 2.54
N ILE A 265 17.99 -8.17 1.19
CA ILE A 265 16.91 -8.76 0.40
C ILE A 265 16.94 -10.28 0.64
N PRO A 266 15.85 -10.90 1.14
CA PRO A 266 15.83 -12.33 1.44
C PRO A 266 16.08 -13.18 0.19
N SER A 267 16.90 -14.23 0.30
CA SER A 267 17.17 -15.18 -0.80
C SER A 267 15.91 -15.91 -1.27
N SER A 268 14.90 -16.01 -0.40
CA SER A 268 13.61 -16.60 -0.74
C SER A 268 12.89 -15.92 -1.89
N ILE A 269 13.27 -14.68 -2.26
CA ILE A 269 12.72 -13.98 -3.43
C ILE A 269 12.77 -14.83 -4.71
N GLY A 270 13.77 -15.73 -4.83
CA GLY A 270 13.85 -16.67 -5.96
C GLY A 270 12.69 -17.65 -6.05
N ARG A 271 11.98 -17.94 -4.95
CA ARG A 271 10.77 -18.79 -4.95
C ARG A 271 9.60 -18.15 -5.70
N ALA A 272 9.60 -16.82 -5.85
CA ALA A 272 8.62 -16.08 -6.63
C ALA A 272 8.94 -16.02 -8.14
N ALA A 273 9.96 -16.75 -8.62
CA ALA A 273 10.35 -16.76 -10.04
C ALA A 273 9.22 -17.14 -11.01
N GLY A 274 8.23 -17.91 -10.51
CA GLY A 274 7.06 -18.32 -11.28
C GLY A 274 5.97 -17.26 -11.40
N THR A 275 5.93 -16.25 -10.54
CA THR A 275 4.78 -15.33 -10.39
C THR A 275 5.17 -13.86 -10.51
N LEU A 276 6.25 -13.44 -9.87
CA LEU A 276 6.59 -12.02 -9.71
C LEU A 276 6.94 -11.36 -11.04
N LEU A 277 6.23 -10.27 -11.35
CA LEU A 277 6.41 -9.46 -12.55
C LEU A 277 7.10 -8.14 -12.23
N GLU A 278 6.71 -7.48 -11.13
CA GLU A 278 7.25 -6.18 -10.76
C GLU A 278 7.54 -6.11 -9.27
N VAL A 279 8.73 -5.65 -8.90
CA VAL A 279 9.11 -5.49 -7.49
C VAL A 279 9.89 -4.20 -7.25
N LEU A 280 9.42 -3.40 -6.29
CA LEU A 280 10.05 -2.15 -5.87
C LEU A 280 10.52 -2.23 -4.41
N PHE A 281 11.83 -2.17 -4.23
CA PHE A 281 12.54 -2.06 -2.96
C PHE A 281 13.10 -0.64 -2.71
N LEU A 282 12.90 0.29 -3.66
CA LEU A 282 13.60 1.57 -3.69
C LEU A 282 13.35 2.47 -2.48
N ASN A 283 14.34 3.31 -2.14
CA ASN A 283 14.27 4.26 -1.04
C ASN A 283 13.93 3.59 0.30
N ASN A 284 14.84 2.72 0.74
CA ASN A 284 14.83 2.06 2.04
C ASN A 284 16.26 2.12 2.62
N SER A 285 16.50 1.40 3.72
CA SER A 285 17.84 1.18 4.29
C SER A 285 18.31 -0.27 4.14
N LEU A 286 17.86 -0.97 3.09
CA LEU A 286 18.27 -2.36 2.82
C LEU A 286 19.78 -2.43 2.58
N GLY A 287 20.44 -3.41 3.18
CA GLY A 287 21.89 -3.59 3.13
C GLY A 287 22.28 -5.00 2.73
N GLY A 288 23.53 -5.37 3.00
CA GLY A 288 24.03 -6.69 2.61
C GLY A 288 24.20 -6.84 1.10
N CYS A 289 24.38 -8.08 0.66
CA CYS A 289 24.69 -8.41 -0.74
C CYS A 289 23.42 -8.53 -1.58
N LEU A 290 23.53 -8.26 -2.88
CA LEU A 290 22.50 -8.67 -3.84
C LEU A 290 22.42 -10.21 -3.87
N PRO A 291 21.27 -10.84 -3.57
CA PRO A 291 21.12 -12.29 -3.65
C PRO A 291 21.15 -12.74 -5.11
N TYR A 292 21.81 -13.86 -5.40
CA TYR A 292 21.83 -14.39 -6.76
C TYR A 292 20.44 -14.90 -7.18
N GLU A 293 19.60 -15.27 -6.20
CA GLU A 293 18.23 -15.72 -6.37
C GLU A 293 17.33 -14.66 -7.02
N LEU A 294 17.64 -13.37 -6.88
CA LEU A 294 16.92 -12.32 -7.61
C LEU A 294 17.06 -12.50 -9.13
N GLY A 295 18.20 -13.01 -9.59
CA GLY A 295 18.44 -13.35 -11.00
C GLY A 295 17.58 -14.51 -11.52
N LEU A 296 16.89 -15.25 -10.66
CA LEU A 296 15.97 -16.33 -11.06
C LEU A 296 14.63 -15.80 -11.56
N LEU A 297 14.30 -14.52 -11.33
CA LEU A 297 13.04 -13.88 -11.71
C LEU A 297 12.96 -13.62 -13.22
N ALA A 298 12.98 -14.67 -14.04
CA ALA A 298 13.03 -14.56 -15.50
C ALA A 298 11.78 -13.88 -16.12
N ARG A 299 10.66 -13.85 -15.38
CA ARG A 299 9.40 -13.19 -15.77
C ARG A 299 9.32 -11.72 -15.35
N ALA A 300 10.19 -11.26 -14.45
CA ALA A 300 10.13 -9.90 -13.94
C ALA A 300 10.44 -8.89 -15.05
N THR A 301 9.60 -7.88 -15.18
CA THR A 301 9.72 -6.74 -16.09
C THR A 301 10.29 -5.51 -15.40
N VAL A 302 10.04 -5.35 -14.09
CA VAL A 302 10.54 -4.24 -13.28
C VAL A 302 11.19 -4.75 -12.01
N ILE A 303 12.44 -4.38 -11.79
CA ILE A 303 13.15 -4.57 -10.53
C ILE A 303 13.81 -3.24 -10.17
N ASP A 304 13.35 -2.60 -9.11
CA ASP A 304 13.93 -1.36 -8.61
C ASP A 304 14.40 -1.53 -7.16
N ALA A 305 15.72 -1.50 -6.95
CA ALA A 305 16.34 -1.50 -5.63
C ALA A 305 17.19 -0.25 -5.41
N GLY A 306 16.87 0.85 -6.10
CA GLY A 306 17.58 2.11 -6.00
C GLY A 306 17.51 2.75 -4.61
N THR A 307 18.47 3.61 -4.28
CA THR A 307 18.47 4.40 -3.03
C THR A 307 18.38 3.49 -1.79
N ASN A 308 19.39 2.65 -1.60
CA ASN A 308 19.53 1.73 -0.49
C ASN A 308 20.99 1.70 -0.01
N ARG A 309 21.35 0.73 0.85
CA ARG A 309 22.72 0.49 1.33
C ARG A 309 23.26 -0.87 0.86
N LEU A 310 22.75 -1.38 -0.27
CA LEU A 310 23.17 -2.67 -0.84
C LEU A 310 24.63 -2.59 -1.27
N THR A 311 25.38 -3.66 -1.05
CA THR A 311 26.82 -3.73 -1.30
C THR A 311 27.20 -5.00 -2.05
N GLY A 312 28.47 -5.12 -2.44
CA GLY A 312 28.98 -6.25 -3.20
C GLY A 312 28.93 -6.03 -4.71
N THR A 313 29.22 -7.10 -5.45
CA THR A 313 29.16 -7.14 -6.92
C THR A 313 27.77 -7.56 -7.40
N ILE A 314 27.40 -7.18 -8.64
CA ILE A 314 26.20 -7.75 -9.28
C ILE A 314 26.45 -9.23 -9.60
N PRO A 315 25.64 -10.18 -9.08
CA PRO A 315 25.79 -11.61 -9.38
C PRO A 315 25.61 -11.91 -10.88
N LEU A 316 26.36 -12.89 -11.41
CA LEU A 316 26.22 -13.26 -12.83
C LEU A 316 24.84 -13.85 -13.17
N SER A 317 24.09 -14.33 -12.18
CA SER A 317 22.72 -14.79 -12.35
C SER A 317 21.77 -13.72 -12.88
N TYR A 318 22.09 -12.43 -12.73
CA TYR A 318 21.25 -11.34 -13.26
C TYR A 318 21.17 -11.35 -14.78
N ALA A 319 22.12 -12.00 -15.47
CA ALA A 319 22.03 -12.28 -16.90
C ALA A 319 20.82 -13.18 -17.29
N CYS A 320 20.12 -13.76 -16.31
CA CYS A 320 18.94 -14.60 -16.50
C CYS A 320 17.61 -13.85 -16.40
N LEU A 321 17.63 -12.53 -16.14
CA LEU A 321 16.44 -11.65 -16.09
C LEU A 321 15.89 -11.36 -17.50
N ARG A 322 15.45 -12.38 -18.23
CA ARG A 322 15.16 -12.29 -19.68
C ARG A 322 14.05 -11.30 -20.06
N SER A 323 13.08 -11.10 -19.17
CA SER A 323 11.93 -10.23 -19.42
C SER A 323 12.10 -8.82 -18.86
N VAL A 324 13.22 -8.52 -18.20
CA VAL A 324 13.39 -7.25 -17.50
C VAL A 324 13.46 -6.11 -18.50
N GLU A 325 12.70 -5.06 -18.23
CA GLU A 325 12.67 -3.83 -19.01
C GLU A 325 13.28 -2.67 -18.23
N GLN A 326 12.99 -2.61 -16.93
CA GLN A 326 13.50 -1.60 -16.00
C GLN A 326 14.29 -2.32 -14.90
N LEU A 327 15.60 -2.10 -14.87
CA LEU A 327 16.47 -2.55 -13.78
C LEU A 327 17.19 -1.34 -13.18
N ASN A 328 16.80 -0.99 -11.97
CA ASN A 328 17.37 0.16 -11.26
C ASN A 328 18.07 -0.30 -9.98
N LEU A 329 19.39 -0.10 -9.93
CA LEU A 329 20.24 -0.37 -8.77
C LEU A 329 20.99 0.89 -8.33
N ALA A 330 20.48 2.07 -8.70
CA ALA A 330 21.13 3.35 -8.45
C ALA A 330 21.30 3.66 -6.96
N ASP A 331 22.23 4.57 -6.63
CA ASP A 331 22.42 5.13 -5.29
C ASP A 331 22.50 4.04 -4.20
N ASN A 332 23.45 3.13 -4.39
CA ASN A 332 23.79 2.06 -3.45
C ASN A 332 25.32 2.06 -3.17
N LEU A 333 25.81 1.03 -2.50
CA LEU A 333 27.22 0.81 -2.20
C LEU A 333 27.80 -0.34 -3.05
N LEU A 334 27.23 -0.61 -4.24
CA LEU A 334 27.67 -1.68 -5.12
C LEU A 334 29.03 -1.35 -5.74
N TYR A 335 29.87 -2.36 -5.95
CA TYR A 335 31.23 -2.18 -6.47
C TYR A 335 31.65 -3.32 -7.39
N GLY A 336 32.87 -3.19 -7.93
CA GLY A 336 33.47 -4.18 -8.81
C GLY A 336 33.11 -3.96 -10.27
N VAL A 337 32.94 -5.06 -11.00
CA VAL A 337 32.84 -5.10 -12.46
C VAL A 337 31.37 -5.24 -12.87
N VAL A 338 30.92 -4.39 -13.79
CA VAL A 338 29.67 -4.60 -14.52
C VAL A 338 29.96 -5.50 -15.72
N HIS A 339 29.56 -6.76 -15.64
CA HIS A 339 29.84 -7.77 -16.67
C HIS A 339 28.98 -7.59 -17.93
N ASP A 340 29.56 -7.89 -19.09
CA ASP A 340 28.85 -7.87 -20.39
C ASP A 340 27.58 -8.75 -20.39
N SER A 341 27.56 -9.81 -19.59
CA SER A 341 26.41 -10.70 -19.46
C SER A 341 25.15 -9.98 -18.98
N LEU A 342 25.28 -8.92 -18.17
CA LEU A 342 24.15 -8.08 -17.76
C LEU A 342 23.65 -7.22 -18.91
N CYS A 343 24.55 -6.54 -19.61
CA CYS A 343 24.20 -5.63 -20.71
C CYS A 343 23.68 -6.38 -21.94
N ARG A 344 24.02 -7.67 -22.10
CA ARG A 344 23.43 -8.57 -23.09
C ARG A 344 21.91 -8.69 -22.97
N LEU A 345 21.31 -8.40 -21.82
CA LEU A 345 19.85 -8.35 -21.68
C LEU A 345 19.19 -7.30 -22.58
N ALA A 346 19.90 -6.25 -22.99
CA ALA A 346 19.39 -5.26 -23.95
C ALA A 346 19.44 -5.74 -25.41
N TYR A 347 20.27 -6.75 -25.70
CA TYR A 347 20.44 -7.32 -27.03
C TYR A 347 19.60 -8.59 -27.22
N ASP A 348 19.61 -9.48 -26.24
CA ASP A 348 18.94 -10.78 -26.29
C ASP A 348 17.58 -10.79 -25.55
N GLY A 349 17.25 -9.71 -24.82
CA GLY A 349 16.08 -9.58 -23.95
C GLY A 349 15.28 -8.30 -24.21
N ARG A 350 14.61 -7.79 -23.17
CA ARG A 350 13.71 -6.61 -23.26
C ARG A 350 14.21 -5.38 -22.50
N LEU A 351 15.47 -5.38 -22.06
CA LEU A 351 16.01 -4.33 -21.19
C LEU A 351 16.00 -2.98 -21.92
N ALA A 352 15.17 -2.07 -21.42
CA ALA A 352 15.00 -0.72 -21.95
C ALA A 352 15.78 0.32 -21.14
N ASN A 353 15.88 0.14 -19.82
CA ASN A 353 16.56 1.05 -18.92
C ASN A 353 17.29 0.28 -17.81
N LEU A 354 18.59 0.50 -17.74
CA LEU A 354 19.48 0.02 -16.70
C LEU A 354 20.14 1.21 -16.03
N THR A 355 19.81 1.46 -14.77
CA THR A 355 20.44 2.55 -14.01
C THR A 355 21.31 1.96 -12.90
N LEU A 356 22.61 2.22 -12.99
CA LEU A 356 23.65 1.83 -12.03
C LEU A 356 24.34 3.06 -11.41
N SER A 357 23.77 4.25 -11.61
CA SER A 357 24.38 5.51 -11.16
C SER A 357 24.52 5.59 -9.64
N GLY A 358 25.47 6.37 -9.15
CA GLY A 358 25.62 6.60 -7.71
C GLY A 358 26.22 5.43 -6.92
N ASN A 359 26.87 4.48 -7.58
CA ASN A 359 27.56 3.34 -6.96
C ASN A 359 29.09 3.55 -6.93
N TYR A 360 29.85 2.46 -6.75
CA TYR A 360 31.32 2.42 -6.72
C TYR A 360 31.87 1.35 -7.69
N PHE A 361 31.19 1.12 -8.82
CA PHE A 361 31.72 0.26 -9.87
C PHE A 361 33.03 0.81 -10.42
N THR A 362 34.01 -0.05 -10.67
CA THR A 362 35.36 0.34 -11.12
C THR A 362 35.61 0.05 -12.58
N TRP A 363 34.79 -0.83 -13.18
CA TRP A 363 34.96 -1.24 -14.56
C TRP A 363 33.64 -1.61 -15.23
N LEU A 364 33.58 -1.34 -16.54
CA LEU A 364 32.42 -1.59 -17.38
C LEU A 364 32.80 -2.46 -18.58
N GLY A 365 32.00 -3.51 -18.82
CA GLY A 365 32.10 -4.41 -19.97
C GLY A 365 32.16 -3.68 -21.32
N PRO A 366 32.97 -4.14 -22.30
CA PRO A 366 32.99 -3.59 -23.64
C PRO A 366 31.60 -3.45 -24.28
N CYS A 367 30.73 -4.45 -24.12
CA CYS A 367 29.38 -4.47 -24.70
C CYS A 367 28.43 -3.50 -24.00
N CYS A 368 28.73 -3.11 -22.76
CA CYS A 368 27.92 -2.18 -22.00
C CYS A 368 28.10 -0.72 -22.44
N TRP A 369 29.23 -0.38 -23.06
CA TRP A 369 29.48 0.99 -23.54
C TRP A 369 28.51 1.43 -24.62
N ASP A 370 28.03 0.50 -25.44
CA ASP A 370 26.99 0.76 -26.43
C ASP A 370 25.69 1.25 -25.75
N LEU A 371 25.27 0.58 -24.66
CA LEU A 371 24.08 0.98 -23.91
C LEU A 371 24.25 2.36 -23.26
N VAL A 372 25.46 2.72 -22.82
CA VAL A 372 25.75 4.06 -22.30
C VAL A 372 25.57 5.10 -23.41
N ARG A 373 26.09 4.83 -24.62
CA ARG A 373 25.95 5.73 -25.78
C ARG A 373 24.51 5.86 -26.24
N GLU A 374 23.73 4.79 -26.16
CA GLU A 374 22.30 4.76 -26.47
C GLU A 374 21.41 5.40 -25.39
N GLY A 375 21.98 5.75 -24.22
CA GLY A 375 21.21 6.28 -23.09
C GLY A 375 20.36 5.24 -22.35
N LYS A 376 20.54 3.95 -22.63
CA LYS A 376 19.86 2.84 -21.94
C LYS A 376 20.57 2.42 -20.66
N LEU A 377 21.86 2.72 -20.52
CA LEU A 377 22.65 2.45 -19.32
C LEU A 377 23.19 3.75 -18.72
N ASN A 378 22.78 4.07 -17.50
CA ASN A 378 23.34 5.17 -16.73
C ASN A 378 24.34 4.67 -15.68
N VAL A 379 25.60 5.11 -15.79
CA VAL A 379 26.71 4.79 -14.87
C VAL A 379 27.33 6.03 -14.23
N ASP A 380 26.61 7.16 -14.22
CA ASP A 380 27.08 8.40 -13.61
C ASP A 380 27.36 8.20 -12.10
N ARG A 381 28.27 9.01 -11.55
CA ARG A 381 28.65 8.96 -10.13
C ARG A 381 29.10 7.56 -9.68
N ASN A 382 29.95 6.92 -10.47
CA ASN A 382 30.68 5.69 -10.12
C ASN A 382 32.19 5.94 -9.99
N CYS A 383 32.99 4.87 -9.92
CA CYS A 383 34.46 4.90 -9.86
C CYS A 383 35.10 4.31 -11.13
N ILE A 384 34.42 4.43 -12.28
CA ILE A 384 34.87 3.83 -13.55
C ILE A 384 35.90 4.76 -14.19
N LEU A 385 37.12 4.27 -14.38
CA LEU A 385 38.17 5.07 -15.02
C LEU A 385 37.76 5.47 -16.44
N TRP A 386 37.99 6.74 -16.78
CA TRP A 386 37.76 7.33 -18.10
C TRP A 386 36.28 7.44 -18.55
N ALA A 387 35.32 7.04 -17.71
CA ALA A 387 33.91 7.38 -17.94
C ALA A 387 33.62 8.85 -17.58
N PRO A 388 32.65 9.51 -18.24
CA PRO A 388 32.21 10.86 -17.85
C PRO A 388 31.42 10.85 -16.53
N ASN A 389 31.28 12.02 -15.89
CA ASN A 389 30.44 12.24 -14.70
C ASN A 389 30.70 11.32 -13.50
N GLN A 390 31.94 10.87 -13.30
CA GLN A 390 32.30 9.95 -12.21
C GLN A 390 32.52 10.67 -10.88
N ARG A 391 32.52 9.91 -9.79
CA ARG A 391 32.90 10.39 -8.46
C ARG A 391 34.33 10.90 -8.47
N SER A 392 34.64 11.77 -7.51
CA SER A 392 36.01 12.23 -7.33
C SER A 392 36.92 11.05 -6.96
N PHE A 393 38.19 11.14 -7.35
CA PHE A 393 39.20 10.17 -6.94
C PHE A 393 39.24 9.98 -5.41
N HIS A 394 39.06 11.07 -4.64
CA HIS A 394 39.04 11.02 -3.18
C HIS A 394 37.86 10.20 -2.64
N GLU A 395 36.64 10.41 -3.14
CA GLU A 395 35.46 9.61 -2.72
C GLU A 395 35.66 8.13 -3.00
N CYS A 396 36.16 7.78 -4.18
CA CYS A 396 36.43 6.39 -4.55
C CYS A 396 37.52 5.77 -3.67
N ALA A 397 38.66 6.44 -3.50
CA ALA A 397 39.75 5.96 -2.66
C ALA A 397 39.30 5.78 -1.21
N GLN A 398 38.52 6.72 -0.67
CA GLN A 398 38.00 6.65 0.68
C GLN A 398 37.05 5.47 0.87
N PHE A 399 36.12 5.23 -0.07
CA PHE A 399 35.24 4.06 -0.02
C PHE A 399 36.01 2.75 0.00
N PHE A 400 36.99 2.57 -0.90
CA PHE A 400 37.79 1.35 -0.96
C PHE A 400 38.74 1.19 0.24
N HIS A 401 39.19 2.30 0.84
CA HIS A 401 39.99 2.27 2.06
C HIS A 401 39.14 1.87 3.29
N ASP A 402 38.04 2.57 3.54
CA ASP A 402 37.21 2.43 4.74
C ASP A 402 36.46 1.08 4.78
N ASN A 403 36.12 0.54 3.60
CA ASN A 403 35.30 -0.67 3.50
C ASN A 403 36.10 -1.92 3.11
N TRP A 404 37.42 -1.86 2.92
CA TRP A 404 38.24 -2.98 2.47
C TRP A 404 38.01 -4.26 3.29
N SER A 405 37.91 -4.15 4.61
CA SER A 405 37.68 -5.27 5.54
C SER A 405 36.21 -5.72 5.64
N ARG A 406 35.27 -4.94 5.10
CA ARG A 406 33.81 -5.18 5.14
C ARG A 406 33.24 -5.61 3.78
N MET A 407 34.07 -5.70 2.74
CA MET A 407 33.74 -6.27 1.43
C MET A 407 33.62 -7.79 1.51
N THR A 408 32.61 -8.30 2.23
CA THR A 408 32.42 -9.72 2.53
C THR A 408 31.49 -10.45 1.56
N CYS A 409 30.92 -9.74 0.59
CA CYS A 409 30.00 -10.34 -0.36
C CYS A 409 30.73 -11.33 -1.28
N PRO A 410 30.36 -12.63 -1.27
CA PRO A 410 30.97 -13.61 -2.15
C PRO A 410 30.60 -13.30 -3.60
N VAL A 411 31.60 -13.31 -4.49
CA VAL A 411 31.36 -13.18 -5.94
C VAL A 411 30.69 -14.46 -6.43
N SER A 412 29.38 -14.42 -6.64
CA SER A 412 28.65 -15.53 -7.23
C SER A 412 28.84 -15.55 -8.74
N LYS A 413 29.60 -16.54 -9.22
CA LYS A 413 29.79 -16.81 -10.67
C LYS A 413 28.70 -17.73 -11.25
N TYR A 414 27.71 -18.10 -10.44
CA TYR A 414 26.66 -19.03 -10.84
C TYR A 414 25.69 -18.37 -11.81
N VAL A 415 25.46 -19.02 -12.95
CA VAL A 415 24.48 -18.62 -13.97
C VAL A 415 23.47 -19.76 -14.12
N PRO A 416 22.27 -19.65 -13.54
CA PRO A 416 21.28 -20.73 -13.49
C PRO A 416 20.57 -21.01 -14.82
N CYS A 417 20.73 -20.14 -15.82
CA CYS A 417 20.11 -20.27 -17.13
C CYS A 417 21.13 -20.63 -18.21
N HIS A 418 20.64 -21.12 -19.35
CA HIS A 418 21.43 -21.26 -20.58
C HIS A 418 21.19 -20.02 -21.46
N PRO A 419 21.98 -18.94 -21.33
CA PRO A 419 21.84 -17.81 -22.23
C PRO A 419 22.26 -18.21 -23.65
N LYS A 420 21.65 -17.59 -24.67
CA LYS A 420 21.84 -17.98 -26.08
C LYS A 420 23.31 -17.96 -26.54
N TRP A 421 24.15 -17.17 -25.91
CA TRP A 421 25.59 -17.10 -26.21
C TRP A 421 26.43 -18.26 -25.62
N TYR A 422 25.82 -19.17 -24.84
CA TYR A 422 26.45 -20.41 -24.34
C TYR A 422 26.05 -21.66 -25.12
N ALA A 423 25.10 -21.57 -26.06
CA ALA A 423 24.61 -22.71 -26.83
C ALA A 423 24.73 -22.44 -28.33
N VAL A 424 25.50 -23.28 -29.01
CA VAL A 424 25.36 -23.51 -30.46
C VAL A 424 24.07 -24.32 -30.60
N ASP A 425 22.93 -23.64 -30.70
CA ASP A 425 21.73 -24.09 -31.43
C ASP A 425 20.52 -23.20 -31.10
N ALA A 426 19.90 -22.69 -32.16
CA ALA A 426 18.78 -21.77 -32.12
C ALA A 426 17.45 -22.54 -32.06
N ALA A 427 16.57 -22.16 -31.12
CA ALA A 427 15.14 -22.42 -31.22
C ALA A 427 14.33 -21.22 -30.72
N SER A 428 13.28 -20.92 -31.48
CA SER A 428 12.47 -19.71 -31.50
C SER A 428 11.73 -19.40 -30.19
N ALA A 429 11.68 -18.11 -29.83
CA ALA A 429 10.66 -17.57 -28.92
C ALA A 429 9.62 -16.82 -29.76
N ARG A 430 8.34 -17.12 -29.53
CA ARG A 430 7.19 -16.42 -30.11
C ARG A 430 7.05 -15.05 -29.44
N GLU A 431 6.80 -14.03 -30.25
CA GLU A 431 6.37 -12.70 -29.81
C GLU A 431 4.89 -12.74 -29.38
N GLU A 432 4.61 -12.26 -28.18
CA GLU A 432 3.28 -11.82 -27.79
C GLU A 432 3.17 -10.30 -27.98
N PRO A 433 2.02 -9.80 -28.47
CA PRO A 433 1.87 -8.38 -28.79
C PRO A 433 1.79 -7.52 -27.53
N ALA A 434 2.41 -6.34 -27.62
CA ALA A 434 2.36 -5.30 -26.60
C ALA A 434 0.93 -4.77 -26.41
N ALA A 435 0.44 -4.82 -25.17
CA ALA A 435 -0.79 -4.16 -24.76
C ALA A 435 -0.56 -2.66 -24.47
N ALA A 436 -1.66 -1.89 -24.56
CA ALA A 436 -1.74 -0.45 -24.76
C ALA A 436 -1.04 0.47 -23.73
N GLU A 437 -0.59 1.63 -24.23
CA GLU A 437 0.13 2.71 -23.52
C GLU A 437 -0.77 3.59 -22.63
N GLU A 438 -1.27 3.05 -21.52
CA GLU A 438 -1.51 3.90 -20.36
C GLU A 438 -1.23 3.08 -19.09
N TYR A 439 -0.16 3.44 -18.38
CA TYR A 439 0.43 2.73 -17.23
C TYR A 439 1.15 1.41 -17.55
N LYS A 440 2.23 1.50 -18.36
CA LYS A 440 3.09 0.36 -18.72
C LYS A 440 3.57 -0.48 -17.53
N TYR A 441 3.78 0.14 -16.37
CA TYR A 441 4.27 -0.50 -15.14
C TYR A 441 3.34 -0.19 -13.96
N ARG A 442 2.71 -1.22 -13.38
CA ARG A 442 1.70 -1.02 -12.32
C ARG A 442 2.33 -0.54 -11.01
N THR A 443 3.49 -1.07 -10.64
CA THR A 443 4.19 -0.72 -9.40
C THR A 443 4.74 0.71 -9.41
N TYR A 444 5.30 1.19 -10.53
CA TYR A 444 5.72 2.60 -10.63
C TYR A 444 4.54 3.57 -10.62
N SER A 445 3.39 3.15 -11.15
CA SER A 445 2.15 3.92 -11.00
C SER A 445 1.72 3.99 -9.53
N ALA A 446 1.98 2.91 -8.77
CA ALA A 446 1.87 2.91 -7.31
C ALA A 446 2.92 3.80 -6.58
N LEU A 447 3.76 4.53 -7.33
CA LEU A 447 4.58 5.68 -6.93
C LEU A 447 3.79 6.91 -6.48
N HIS A 448 2.60 7.12 -7.03
CA HIS A 448 1.92 8.42 -7.03
C HIS A 448 0.53 8.32 -6.36
N PRO A 449 0.22 9.20 -5.39
CA PRO A 449 -0.93 9.07 -4.49
C PRO A 449 -2.29 9.13 -5.17
#